data_AF-A0A0C1QBZ0-F1
#
_entry.id   AF-A0A0C1QBZ0-F1
#
_cell.length_a   1.000
_cell.length_b   1.000
_cell.length_c   1.000
_cell.angle_alpha   90.00
_cell.angle_beta   90.00
_cell.angle_gamma   90.00
#
_symmetry.space_group_name_H-M   'P 1'
#
loop_
_entity.id
_entity.type
_entity.pdbx_description
1 polymer ?
#
loop_
_entity_poly.entity_id
_entity_poly.type
_entity_poly.pdbx_seq_one_letter_code
_entity_poly.pdbx_strand_id
1 'polypeptide(L)'
;MSAELHVILLNVVILFIAYFAIYPTYAGNDFKKISAQDFIASMVSLGIAGSVYFATGVEFTLFFFEVNWAWFTLVSFTIIELPLFYWYAKRHNVKLP
;
A
#
# COMPACT_ATOMS: atom_id res chain seq x y z
N MET A 1 -10.55 5.66 -17.10
CA MET A 1 -9.30 5.69 -16.30
C MET A 1 -8.51 4.45 -16.69
N SER A 2 -7.18 4.53 -16.82
CA SER A 2 -6.38 3.32 -17.06
C SER A 2 -6.36 2.46 -15.78
N ALA A 3 -6.21 1.15 -15.92
CA ALA A 3 -6.27 0.20 -14.81
C ALA A 3 -5.19 0.50 -13.75
N GLU A 4 -4.02 0.96 -14.21
CA GLU A 4 -2.88 1.36 -13.40
C GLU A 4 -3.26 2.49 -12.43
N LEU A 5 -3.90 3.55 -12.95
CA LEU A 5 -4.34 4.68 -12.14
C LEU A 5 -5.37 4.26 -11.09
N HIS A 6 -6.23 3.30 -11.41
CA HIS A 6 -7.22 2.80 -10.48
C HIS A 6 -6.56 2.10 -9.28
N VAL A 7 -5.59 1.21 -9.53
CA VAL A 7 -4.84 0.51 -8.47
C VAL A 7 -3.97 1.48 -7.66
N ILE A 8 -3.30 2.43 -8.32
CA ILE A 8 -2.50 3.46 -7.62
C ILE A 8 -3.40 4.28 -6.70
N LEU A 9 -4.54 4.76 -7.18
CA LEU A 9 -5.47 5.57 -6.38
C LEU A 9 -6.02 4.77 -5.20
N LEU A 10 -6.35 3.50 -5.40
CA LEU A 10 -6.75 2.60 -4.33
C LEU A 10 -5.67 2.48 -3.25
N ASN A 11 -4.42 2.23 -3.64
CA ASN A 11 -3.29 2.14 -2.72
C ASN A 11 -3.08 3.44 -1.93
N VAL A 12 -3.13 4.59 -2.62
CA VAL A 12 -3.02 5.92 -1.99
C VAL A 12 -4.12 6.11 -0.94
N VAL A 13 -5.38 5.80 -1.27
CA VAL A 13 -6.50 6.00 -0.34
C VAL A 13 -6.36 5.09 0.90
N ILE A 14 -6.02 3.81 0.70
CA ILE A 14 -5.82 2.87 1.81
C ILE A 14 -4.70 3.35 2.73
N LEU A 15 -3.53 3.67 2.16
CA LEU A 15 -2.38 4.13 2.92
C LEU A 15 -2.64 5.47 3.61
N PHE A 16 -3.35 6.39 2.96
CA PHE A 16 -3.71 7.67 3.56
C PHE A 16 -4.59 7.47 4.80
N ILE A 17 -5.61 6.63 4.72
CA ILE A 17 -6.46 6.30 5.87
C ILE A 17 -5.66 5.59 6.97
N ALA A 18 -4.80 4.64 6.59
CA ALA A 18 -3.96 3.90 7.54
C ALA A 18 -3.04 4.84 8.32
N TYR A 19 -2.25 5.67 7.62
CA TYR A 19 -1.26 6.55 8.22
C TYR A 19 -1.85 7.76 8.96
N PHE A 20 -2.97 8.32 8.50
CA PHE A 20 -3.56 9.51 9.14
C PHE A 20 -4.59 9.18 10.23
N ALA A 21 -5.35 8.09 10.11
CA ALA A 21 -6.42 7.77 11.06
C ALA A 21 -6.07 6.58 11.98
N ILE A 22 -5.55 5.49 11.43
CA ILE A 22 -5.37 4.23 12.17
C ILE A 22 -4.07 4.26 12.99
N TYR A 23 -2.94 4.65 12.38
CA TYR A 23 -1.61 4.55 12.99
C TYR A 23 -1.42 5.46 14.22
N PRO A 24 -1.81 6.75 14.18
CA PRO A 24 -1.70 7.60 15.37
C PRO A 24 -2.60 7.11 16.52
N THR A 25 -3.72 6.44 16.21
CA THR A 25 -4.66 5.93 17.22
C THR A 25 -4.19 4.60 17.82
N TYR A 26 -3.60 3.71 17.02
CA TYR A 26 -3.38 2.30 17.39
C TYR A 26 -1.91 1.89 17.52
N ALA A 27 -1.05 2.41 16.65
CA ALA A 27 0.34 1.98 16.54
C ALA A 27 1.30 2.91 17.31
N GLY A 28 1.02 4.22 17.33
CA GLY A 28 1.84 5.18 18.05
C GLY A 28 3.30 5.09 17.62
N ASN A 29 4.17 4.65 18.54
CA ASN A 29 5.61 4.54 18.30
C ASN A 29 6.13 3.10 18.07
N ASP A 30 5.24 2.12 18.02
CA ASP A 30 5.60 0.70 17.92
C ASP A 30 5.74 0.26 16.46
N PHE A 31 6.98 0.08 16.00
CA PHE A 31 7.29 -0.40 14.65
C PHE A 31 6.56 -1.72 14.30
N LYS A 32 6.48 -2.66 15.24
CA LYS A 32 5.81 -3.96 15.02
C LYS A 32 4.31 -3.80 14.72
N LYS A 33 3.64 -2.84 15.35
CA LYS A 33 2.21 -2.60 15.12
C LYS A 33 1.98 -1.92 13.77
N ILE A 34 2.87 -1.00 13.40
CA ILE A 34 2.86 -0.34 12.09
C ILE A 34 3.00 -1.39 10.99
N SER A 35 4.06 -2.21 11.04
CA SER A 35 4.32 -3.25 10.05
C SER A 35 3.22 -4.31 9.95
N ALA A 36 2.62 -4.73 11.07
CA ALA A 36 1.48 -5.65 11.04
C ALA A 36 0.27 -5.03 10.34
N GLN A 37 0.05 -3.73 10.51
CA GLN A 37 -1.07 -3.04 9.91
C GLN A 37 -0.84 -2.69 8.44
N ASP A 38 0.40 -2.37 8.05
CA ASP A 38 0.81 -2.24 6.65
C ASP A 38 0.62 -3.58 5.92
N PHE A 39 0.95 -4.71 6.56
CA PHE A 39 0.72 -6.04 5.99
C PHE A 39 -0.78 -6.29 5.74
N ILE A 40 -1.64 -6.01 6.72
CA ILE A 40 -3.10 -6.13 6.56
C ILE A 40 -3.61 -5.21 5.44
N ALA A 41 -3.15 -3.96 5.40
CA ALA A 41 -3.52 -3.00 4.37
C ALA A 41 -3.12 -3.48 2.96
N SER A 42 -1.92 -4.07 2.82
CA SER A 42 -1.45 -4.64 1.56
C SER A 42 -2.31 -5.84 1.13
N MET A 43 -2.72 -6.70 2.06
CA MET A 43 -3.62 -7.82 1.79
C MET A 43 -5.01 -7.35 1.35
N VAL A 44 -5.54 -6.30 1.99
CA VAL A 44 -6.82 -5.70 1.60
C VAL A 44 -6.73 -5.11 0.21
N SER A 45 -5.65 -4.37 -0.09
CA SER A 45 -5.42 -3.82 -1.43
C SER A 45 -5.36 -4.92 -2.49
N LEU A 46 -4.59 -5.98 -2.26
CA LEU A 46 -4.51 -7.13 -3.14
C LEU A 46 -5.86 -7.84 -3.30
N GLY A 47 -6.64 -7.96 -2.24
CA GLY A 47 -7.97 -8.56 -2.29
C GLY A 47 -8.93 -7.78 -3.19
N ILE A 48 -8.88 -6.44 -3.13
CA ILE A 48 -9.74 -5.58 -3.97
C ILE A 48 -9.22 -5.55 -5.42
N ALA A 49 -7.91 -5.42 -5.63
CA ALA A 49 -7.33 -5.48 -6.98
C ALA A 49 -7.61 -6.85 -7.63
N GLY A 50 -7.51 -7.92 -6.85
CA GLY A 50 -7.89 -9.26 -7.26
C GLY A 50 -9.37 -9.35 -7.62
N SER A 51 -10.29 -8.89 -6.77
CA SER A 51 -11.72 -8.99 -7.08
C SER A 51 -12.14 -8.24 -8.36
N VAL A 52 -11.41 -7.18 -8.73
CA VAL A 52 -11.69 -6.38 -9.93
C VAL A 52 -10.98 -6.91 -11.18
N TYR A 53 -9.71 -7.35 -11.07
CA TYR A 53 -8.87 -7.70 -12.21
C TYR A 53 -8.60 -9.20 -12.37
N PHE A 54 -9.14 -10.03 -11.48
CA PHE A 54 -9.02 -11.48 -11.62
C PHE A 54 -9.77 -11.96 -12.88
N ALA A 55 -9.06 -12.71 -13.72
CA ALA A 55 -9.55 -13.24 -15.00
C ALA A 55 -9.97 -12.20 -16.07
N THR A 56 -9.61 -10.92 -15.90
CA THR A 56 -9.90 -9.89 -16.91
C THR A 56 -8.86 -9.85 -18.04
N GLY A 57 -7.70 -10.47 -17.87
CA GLY A 57 -6.61 -10.48 -18.86
C GLY A 57 -5.93 -9.12 -19.05
N VAL A 58 -6.16 -8.17 -18.14
CA VAL A 58 -5.54 -6.84 -18.20
C VAL A 58 -4.09 -6.94 -17.78
N GLU A 59 -3.19 -6.52 -18.66
CA GLU A 59 -1.77 -6.38 -18.38
C GLU A 59 -1.48 -5.00 -17.79
N PHE A 60 -0.59 -4.95 -16.81
CA PHE A 60 -0.19 -3.71 -16.14
C PHE A 60 1.26 -3.40 -16.47
N THR A 61 1.55 -2.16 -16.88
CA THR A 61 2.93 -1.73 -17.11
C THR A 61 3.54 -1.15 -15.84
N LEU A 62 4.54 -1.82 -15.29
CA LEU A 62 5.36 -1.36 -14.18
C LEU A 62 6.69 -0.81 -14.71
N PHE A 63 6.82 0.52 -14.77
CA PHE A 63 7.96 1.27 -15.33
C PHE A 63 8.25 0.95 -16.80
N PHE A 64 8.77 -0.25 -17.08
CA PHE A 64 9.11 -0.78 -18.41
C PHE A 64 8.80 -2.27 -18.59
N PHE A 65 8.22 -2.92 -17.57
CA PHE A 65 7.89 -4.35 -17.60
C PHE A 65 6.39 -4.55 -17.49
N GLU A 66 5.85 -5.46 -18.28
CA GLU A 66 4.47 -5.91 -18.14
C GLU A 66 4.39 -6.94 -17.01
N VAL A 67 3.47 -6.69 -16.08
CA VAL A 67 3.27 -7.50 -14.88
C VAL A 67 1.79 -7.74 -14.65
N ASN A 68 1.49 -8.78 -13.87
CA ASN A 68 0.13 -9.05 -13.41
C ASN A 68 -0.33 -7.99 -12.39
N TRP A 69 -1.65 -7.87 -12.23
CA TRP A 69 -2.30 -7.00 -11.24
C TRP A 69 -1.71 -7.18 -9.82
N ALA A 70 -1.37 -8.41 -9.43
CA ALA A 70 -0.83 -8.69 -8.09
C ALA A 70 0.54 -8.02 -7.86
N TRP A 71 1.45 -8.18 -8.83
CA TRP A 71 2.78 -7.56 -8.78
C TRP A 71 2.69 -6.04 -8.89
N PHE A 72 1.84 -5.54 -9.78
CA PHE A 72 1.61 -4.10 -9.92
C PHE A 72 1.10 -3.49 -8.60
N THR A 73 0.13 -4.14 -7.97
CA THR A 73 -0.47 -3.69 -6.71
C THR A 73 0.55 -3.69 -5.58
N LEU A 74 1.33 -4.77 -5.41
CA LEU A 74 2.35 -4.86 -4.38
C LEU A 74 3.45 -3.81 -4.54
N VAL A 75 4.02 -3.70 -5.74
CA VAL A 75 5.14 -2.78 -5.98
C VAL A 75 4.68 -1.33 -5.84
N SER A 76 3.53 -0.98 -6.41
CA SER A 76 2.98 0.38 -6.25
C SER A 76 2.63 0.70 -4.81
N PHE A 77 2.06 -0.25 -4.06
CA PHE A 77 1.78 -0.10 -2.64
C PHE A 77 3.06 0.22 -1.86
N THR A 78 4.10 -0.60 -2.01
CA THR A 78 5.39 -0.41 -1.32
C THR A 78 6.06 0.91 -1.68
N ILE A 79 6.01 1.33 -2.96
CA ILE A 79 6.58 2.62 -3.39
C ILE A 79 5.90 3.81 -2.70
N ILE A 80 4.58 3.74 -2.47
CA ILE A 80 3.81 4.80 -1.80
C ILE A 80 3.95 4.70 -0.28
N GLU A 81 4.02 3.49 0.25
CA GLU A 81 4.16 3.20 1.68
C GLU A 81 5.50 3.70 2.23
N LEU A 82 6.63 3.42 1.58
CA LEU A 82 7.97 3.81 2.04
C LEU A 82 8.12 5.30 2.44
N PRO A 83 7.71 6.28 1.60
CA PRO A 83 7.80 7.68 1.98
C PRO A 83 6.84 8.06 3.12
N LEU A 84 5.65 7.46 3.19
CA LEU A 84 4.70 7.66 4.29
C LEU A 84 5.25 7.10 5.60
N PHE A 85 5.80 5.89 5.56
CA PHE A 85 6.49 5.25 6.66
C PHE A 85 7.64 6.12 7.18
N TYR A 86 8.52 6.58 6.28
CA TYR A 86 9.64 7.44 6.64
C TYR A 86 9.18 8.75 7.30
N TRP A 87 8.15 9.38 6.75
CA TRP A 87 7.57 10.59 7.33
C TRP A 87 6.97 10.34 8.72
N TYR A 88 6.21 9.25 8.88
CA TYR A 88 5.59 8.88 10.15
C TYR A 88 6.65 8.51 11.20
N ALA A 89 7.65 7.72 10.82
CA ALA A 89 8.74 7.31 11.69
C ALA A 89 9.51 8.53 12.24
N LYS A 90 9.78 9.51 11.37
CA LYS A 90 10.41 10.78 11.76
C LYS A 90 9.51 11.62 12.68
N ARG A 91 8.20 11.65 12.42
CA ARG A 91 7.25 12.45 13.22
C ARG A 91 7.04 11.88 14.63
N HIS A 92 7.00 10.55 14.75
CA HIS A 92 6.68 9.87 16.00
C HIS A 92 7.92 9.37 16.76
N ASN A 93 9.13 9.48 16.19
CA ASN A 93 10.38 8.90 16.72
C ASN A 93 10.29 7.37 16.86
N VAL A 94 9.79 6.70 15.81
CA VAL A 94 9.62 5.24 15.79
C VAL A 94 10.97 4.58 15.95
N LYS A 95 11.09 3.76 17.00
CA LYS A 95 12.27 2.93 17.21
C LYS A 95 12.27 1.83 16.16
N LEU A 96 13.07 2.05 15.11
CA LEU A 96 13.40 1.01 14.15
C LEU A 96 14.25 -0.05 14.87
N PRO A 97 14.02 -1.35 14.61
CA PRO A 97 14.86 -2.42 15.15
C PRO A 97 16.30 -2.36 14.62
#